data_AF-A0A9Y2D9E6-F1
#
_entry.id   AF-A0A9Y2D9E6-F1
#
_cell.length_a   1.000
_cell.length_b   1.000
_cell.length_c   1.000
_cell.angle_alpha   90.00
_cell.angle_beta   90.00
_cell.angle_gamma   90.00
#
_symmetry.space_group_name_H-M   'P 1'
#
loop_
_entity.id
_entity.type
_entity.pdbx_description
1 polymer ?
#
loop_
_entity_poly.entity_id
_entity_poly.type
_entity_poly.pdbx_seq_one_letter_code
_entity_poly.pdbx_strand_id
1 'polypeptide(L)' 'MTRRKKTRSLADKVSIRTGKRKDYRRWRHENPDEVTSSRRYVSKKDQQRKAQAERKLKRQSVAPLPLHKADNSDKDTD' A
#
# COMPACT_ATOMS: atom_id res chain seq x y z
N MET A 1 33.84 5.32 -25.11
CA MET A 1 33.15 4.84 -23.88
C MET A 1 31.99 5.77 -23.56
N THR A 2 30.78 5.48 -24.04
CA THR A 2 29.61 6.32 -23.80
C THR A 2 28.93 5.95 -22.48
N ARG A 3 28.68 6.98 -21.66
CA ARG A 3 28.10 6.91 -20.32
C ARG A 3 26.65 6.40 -20.42
N ARG A 4 26.42 5.12 -20.13
CA ARG A 4 25.05 4.57 -19.98
C ARG A 4 24.31 5.38 -18.90
N LYS A 5 23.22 6.04 -19.29
CA LYS A 5 22.32 6.75 -18.36
C LYS A 5 21.91 5.78 -17.25
N LYS A 6 22.21 6.14 -16.00
CA LYS A 6 21.72 5.41 -14.82
C LYS A 6 20.18 5.46 -14.85
N THR A 7 19.58 4.28 -14.71
CA THR A 7 18.14 4.01 -14.48
C THR A 7 17.18 4.36 -15.62
N ARG A 8 17.09 3.50 -16.64
CA ARG A 8 15.81 3.30 -17.33
C ARG A 8 14.82 2.70 -16.32
N SER A 9 13.67 3.34 -16.16
CA SER A 9 12.54 2.89 -15.35
C SER A 9 12.25 1.40 -15.55
N LEU A 10 11.79 0.70 -14.52
CA LEU A 10 11.29 -0.69 -14.63
C LEU A 10 10.22 -0.84 -15.73
N ALA A 11 9.53 0.24 -16.11
CA ALA A 11 8.60 0.26 -17.25
C ALA A 11 9.29 -0.01 -18.60
N ASP A 12 10.58 0.31 -18.71
CA ASP A 12 11.40 0.12 -19.91
C ASP A 12 12.13 -1.24 -19.93
N LYS A 13 11.99 -2.03 -18.86
CA LYS A 13 12.35 -3.46 -18.83
C LYS A 13 11.19 -4.36 -19.30
N VAL A 14 10.18 -3.80 -19.97
CA VAL A 14 9.25 -4.58 -20.81
C VAL A 14 10.03 -5.08 -22.02
N SER A 15 10.55 -6.29 -21.93
CA SER A 15 11.05 -7.12 -23.02
C SER A 15 10.99 -8.56 -22.47
N ILE A 16 10.68 -9.65 -23.18
CA ILE A 16 11.35 -10.05 -24.43
C ILE A 16 10.55 -11.09 -25.28
N ARG A 17 9.20 -11.10 -25.29
CA ARG A 17 8.47 -11.97 -26.26
C ARG A 17 7.36 -11.30 -27.08
N THR A 18 6.58 -10.39 -26.49
CA THR A 18 5.43 -9.78 -27.20
C THR A 18 5.22 -8.28 -26.94
N GLY A 19 6.06 -7.64 -26.11
CA GLY A 19 6.14 -6.18 -26.00
C GLY A 19 4.92 -5.44 -25.41
N LYS A 20 3.83 -6.11 -25.00
CA LYS A 20 2.62 -5.44 -24.47
C LYS A 20 2.49 -5.60 -22.96
N ARG A 21 2.18 -4.49 -22.27
CA ARG A 21 1.89 -4.43 -20.80
C ARG A 21 0.79 -5.40 -20.36
N LYS A 22 -0.14 -5.74 -21.25
CA LYS A 22 -1.21 -6.74 -21.00
C LYS A 22 -0.63 -8.15 -20.84
N ASP A 23 0.44 -8.46 -21.55
CA ASP A 23 1.05 -9.79 -21.55
C ASP A 23 1.84 -10.02 -20.27
N TYR A 24 2.51 -9.00 -19.74
CA TYR A 24 3.14 -9.10 -18.41
C TYR A 24 2.12 -9.30 -17.28
N ARG A 25 0.93 -8.70 -17.39
CA ARG A 25 -0.14 -8.95 -16.41
C ARG A 25 -0.62 -10.39 -16.49
N ARG A 26 -0.91 -10.89 -17.70
CA ARG A 26 -1.32 -12.29 -17.92
C ARG A 26 -0.24 -13.27 -17.45
N TRP A 27 1.01 -13.05 -17.85
CA TRP A 27 2.15 -13.87 -17.44
C TRP A 27 2.34 -13.89 -15.92
N ARG A 28 2.13 -12.77 -15.21
CA ARG A 28 2.14 -12.73 -13.74
C ARG A 28 1.02 -13.54 -13.08
N HIS A 29 -0.11 -13.69 -13.74
CA HIS A 29 -1.19 -14.55 -13.26
C HIS A 29 -0.90 -16.02 -13.54
N GLU A 30 -0.27 -16.32 -14.68
CA GLU A 30 0.16 -17.67 -15.06
C GLU A 30 1.38 -18.15 -14.25
N ASN A 31 2.24 -17.24 -13.78
CA ASN A 31 3.47 -17.53 -13.04
C ASN A 31 3.54 -16.70 -11.75
N PRO A 32 2.73 -17.03 -10.73
CA PRO A 32 2.65 -16.25 -9.49
C PRO A 32 3.96 -16.28 -8.69
N ASP A 33 4.72 -17.39 -8.76
CA ASP A 33 5.92 -17.61 -7.95
C ASP A 33 7.15 -16.85 -8.46
N GLU A 34 7.17 -16.44 -9.73
CA GLU A 34 8.31 -15.77 -10.34
C GLU A 34 8.36 -14.27 -10.04
N VAL A 35 7.25 -13.68 -9.58
CA VAL A 35 7.21 -12.27 -9.20
C VAL A 35 7.09 -12.13 -7.69
N THR A 36 8.24 -12.23 -7.03
CA THR A 36 8.35 -12.01 -5.58
C THR A 36 8.90 -10.62 -5.26
N SER A 37 8.44 -10.07 -4.14
CA SER A 37 9.01 -8.83 -3.60
C SER A 37 10.38 -9.10 -2.99
N SER A 38 11.32 -8.17 -3.16
CA SER A 38 12.65 -8.31 -2.55
C SER A 38 12.59 -8.46 -1.01
N ARG A 39 13.54 -9.20 -0.43
CA ARG A 39 13.63 -9.43 1.02
C ARG A 39 13.65 -8.13 1.84
N ARG A 40 14.34 -7.10 1.34
CA ARG A 40 14.39 -5.77 1.97
C ARG A 40 13.00 -5.12 2.02
N TYR A 41 12.21 -5.25 0.95
CA TYR A 41 10.87 -4.70 0.88
C TYR A 41 9.93 -5.39 1.88
N VAL A 42 9.99 -6.73 1.97
CA VAL A 42 9.20 -7.52 2.91
C VAL A 42 9.52 -7.11 4.35
N SER A 43 10.81 -7.12 4.72
CA SER A 43 11.26 -6.70 6.06
C SER A 43 10.81 -5.29 6.43
N LYS A 44 10.93 -4.32 5.50
CA LYS A 44 10.44 -2.96 5.71
C LYS A 44 8.93 -2.93 5.98
N LYS A 45 8.14 -3.70 5.23
CA LYS A 45 6.68 -3.73 5.39
C LYS A 45 6.26 -4.39 6.70
N ASP A 46 6.97 -5.42 7.14
CA ASP A 46 6.72 -6.05 8.44
C ASP A 46 6.97 -5.07 9.59
N GLN A 47 8.08 -4.32 9.55
CA GLN A 47 8.36 -3.26 10.53
C GLN A 47 7.28 -2.18 10.53
N GLN A 48 6.81 -1.75 9.34
CA GLN A 48 5.73 -0.77 9.23
C GLN A 48 4.43 -1.27 9.87
N ARG A 49 4.04 -2.53 9.61
CA ARG A 49 2.82 -3.12 10.20
C ARG A 49 2.94 -3.23 11.72
N LYS A 50 4.11 -3.60 12.26
CA LYS A 50 4.35 -3.64 13.71
C LYS A 50 4.17 -2.26 14.36
N ALA A 51 4.83 -1.23 13.83
CA ALA A 51 4.68 0.14 14.34
C ALA A 51 3.23 0.67 14.22
N GLN A 52 2.51 0.28 13.16
CA GLN A 52 1.11 0.64 13.00
C GLN A 52 0.21 -0.06 14.02
N ALA A 53 0.46 -1.34 14.32
CA ALA A 53 -0.25 -2.08 15.35
C ALA A 53 -0.05 -1.45 16.73
N GLU A 54 1.18 -1.09 17.09
CA GLU A 54 1.49 -0.37 18.32
C GLU A 54 0.75 0.97 18.42
N ARG A 55 0.73 1.77 17.34
CA ARG A 55 -0.03 3.03 17.30
C ARG A 55 -1.54 2.81 17.38
N LYS A 56 -2.06 1.71 16.82
CA LYS A 56 -3.49 1.36 16.94
C LYS A 56 -3.84 1.01 18.38
N LEU A 57 -3.04 0.18 19.03
CA LEU A 57 -3.21 -0.18 20.44
C LEU A 57 -3.17 1.06 21.34
N LYS A 58 -2.19 1.96 21.14
CA LYS A 58 -2.12 3.23 21.86
C LYS A 58 -3.36 4.11 21.69
N ARG A 59 -3.97 4.12 20.50
CA ARG A 59 -5.22 4.86 20.27
C ARG A 59 -6.41 4.20 20.97
N GLN A 60 -6.44 2.87 21.02
CA GLN A 60 -7.50 2.13 21.71
C GLN A 60 -7.42 2.24 23.23
N SER A 61 -6.22 2.41 23.80
CA SER A 61 -6.06 2.60 25.24
C SER A 61 -6.44 4.01 25.72
N VAL A 62 -6.53 4.99 24.82
CA VAL A 62 -6.95 6.34 25.17
C VAL A 62 -8.47 6.38 25.23
N ALA A 63 -9.01 7.01 26.28
CA ALA A 63 -10.45 7.16 26.44
C ALA A 63 -11.04 7.88 25.21
N PRO A 64 -12.19 7.42 24.67
CA PRO A 64 -12.84 8.08 23.56
C PRO A 64 -13.18 9.52 23.95
N LEU A 65 -13.02 10.44 22.99
CA LEU A 65 -13.41 11.84 23.18
C LEU A 65 -14.90 11.91 23.56
N PRO A 66 -15.29 12.89 24.39
CA PRO A 66 -16.70 13.11 24.68
C PRO A 66 -17.45 13.28 23.37
N LEU A 67 -18.30 12.33 23.00
CA LEU A 67 -19.28 12.58 21.95
C LEU A 67 -20.16 13.72 22.46
N HIS A 68 -20.27 14.79 21.67
CA HIS A 68 -21.24 15.84 21.94
C HIS A 68 -22.59 15.17 22.17
N LYS A 69 -23.20 15.44 23.33
CA LYS A 69 -24.58 14.98 23.57
C LYS A 69 -25.41 15.57 22.43
N ALA A 70 -26.20 14.73 21.76
CA ALA A 70 -27.27 15.23 20.93
C ALA A 70 -28.22 15.98 21.88
N ASP A 71 -28.10 17.31 21.91
CA ASP A 71 -29.14 18.13 22.47
C ASP A 71 -30.36 17.87 21.59
N ASN A 72 -31.28 17.03 22.10
CA ASN A 72 -32.64 16.89 21.59
C ASN A 72 -33.42 18.19 21.88
N SER A 73 -32.89 19.33 21.42
CA SER A 73 -33.61 20.59 21.35
C SER A 73 -34.06 20.81 19.92
N ASP A 74 -34.69 19.79 19.32
CA ASP A 74 -35.69 20.05 18.30
C ASP A 74 -36.91 20.56 19.09
N LYS A 75 -36.93 21.87 19.31
CA LYS A 75 -38.15 22.55 19.75
C LYS A 75 -39.06 22.58 18.52
N ASP A 76 -39.91 21.56 18.41
CA ASP A 76 -41.17 21.70 17.70
C ASP A 76 -41.95 22.84 18.37
N THR A 77 -41.92 24.02 17.76
CA THR A 77 -42.86 25.11 18.04
C THR A 77 -44.02 24.96 17.07
N ASP A 78 -45.16 24.56 17.62
CA ASP A 78 -46.52 24.69 17.08
C ASP A 78 -46.88 26.16 16.83
#